data_AF-A0A2T4YPL8-F1
#
_entry.id   AF-A0A2T4YPL8-F1
#
_cell.length_a   1.000
_cell.length_b   1.000
_cell.length_c   1.000
_cell.angle_alpha   90.00
_cell.angle_beta   90.00
_cell.angle_gamma   90.00
#
_symmetry.space_group_name_H-M   'P 1'
#
loop_
_entity.id
_entity.type
_entity.pdbx_description
1 polymer ?
#
loop_
_entity_poly.entity_id
_entity_poly.type
_entity_poly.pdbx_seq_one_letter_code
_entity_poly.pdbx_strand_id
1 'polypeptide(L)'
;MPNPDLIVFDTSTLPEYYDDVHRILALPAGHVVTYDYSADHISSPAEAVLRDFEPSDRIRAVLAYVQPKAYQKGDGAAAKDVLSDPTIQTLTRLAHIVAVRSSEVGERTRYYFDLELAGYPNDKKTTIANDFVDTLRKLGEMPMKTYVALLNSTDVGAMFAQNADDQGFSKVVTAMTQDGNQFSRDTFWRITLIECRTKSLIPLWLTKPATIMPKTAIEGEKRVSYLEVVDQSTLYFTIQFQRGDEHGRDYRMRKVTVEGSPKAASDLIRSSFASRSFGQEFVAVTIPATSSLATQEVRIQFATQLHDDDEVKDYPYGPQPAIRVRYRKDFARSAIAVVNILLASMLFAWSALATSFATAVPIAGKIVALEYRALFIGIGVLCSMYAYYLWSDDVALDKVRRT
;
A
#
# COMPACT_ATOMS: atom_id res chain seq x y z
N MET A 1 -0.36 16.66 -29.51
CA MET A 1 1.04 16.78 -29.06
C MET A 1 1.37 15.55 -28.23
N PRO A 2 2.63 15.06 -28.17
CA PRO A 2 2.99 14.03 -27.20
C PRO A 2 2.63 14.50 -25.78
N ASN A 3 2.14 13.58 -24.94
CA ASN A 3 1.84 13.92 -23.54
C ASN A 3 3.12 14.44 -22.87
N PRO A 4 3.07 15.57 -22.15
CA PRO A 4 4.22 16.09 -21.44
C PRO A 4 4.69 15.09 -20.38
N ASP A 5 6.00 15.01 -20.18
CA ASP A 5 6.61 14.21 -19.13
C ASP A 5 7.24 15.15 -18.11
N LEU A 6 7.06 14.86 -16.82
CA LEU A 6 7.62 15.67 -15.74
C LEU A 6 8.71 14.90 -15.00
N ILE A 7 9.69 15.63 -14.46
CA ILE A 7 10.59 15.15 -13.42
C ILE A 7 10.22 15.80 -12.10
N VAL A 8 10.21 15.00 -11.05
CA VAL A 8 9.96 15.45 -9.69
C VAL A 8 11.15 15.04 -8.83
N PHE A 9 11.79 16.02 -8.20
CA PHE A 9 12.98 15.81 -7.40
C PHE A 9 12.63 15.51 -5.94
N ASP A 10 12.99 14.32 -5.47
CA ASP A 10 12.85 13.85 -4.07
C ASP A 10 14.09 14.19 -3.24
N THR A 11 14.59 15.40 -3.38
CA THR A 11 15.92 15.76 -2.89
C THR A 11 15.81 16.70 -1.73
N SER A 12 15.99 16.21 -0.50
CA SER A 12 16.06 17.11 0.65
C SER A 12 16.94 16.55 1.74
N THR A 13 17.44 17.48 2.53
CA THR A 13 18.41 17.27 3.62
C THR A 13 17.73 17.02 4.96
N LEU A 14 16.40 17.19 5.04
CA LEU A 14 15.64 16.98 6.28
C LEU A 14 15.18 15.52 6.43
N PRO A 15 15.08 15.00 7.66
CA PRO A 15 14.67 13.61 7.93
C PRO A 15 13.32 13.21 7.32
N GLU A 16 12.34 14.11 7.30
CA GLU A 16 10.99 13.82 6.81
C GLU A 16 10.99 13.47 5.31
N TYR A 17 11.71 14.24 4.50
CA TYR A 17 11.86 13.97 3.06
C TYR A 17 12.82 12.80 2.77
N TYR A 18 13.73 12.52 3.70
CA TYR A 18 14.56 11.31 3.63
C TYR A 18 13.70 10.04 3.76
N ASP A 19 12.69 10.05 4.64
CA ASP A 19 11.70 8.96 4.74
C ASP A 19 10.88 8.80 3.45
N ASP A 20 10.54 9.91 2.79
CA ASP A 20 9.73 9.88 1.57
C ASP A 20 10.36 9.02 0.48
N VAL A 21 11.68 9.15 0.24
CA VAL A 21 12.42 8.31 -0.73
C VAL A 21 12.30 6.83 -0.38
N HIS A 22 12.50 6.48 0.88
CA HIS A 22 12.33 5.09 1.33
C HIS A 22 10.89 4.60 1.17
N ARG A 23 9.92 5.45 1.47
CA ARG A 23 8.50 5.14 1.39
C ARG A 23 8.05 4.88 -0.04
N ILE A 24 8.39 5.75 -0.99
CA ILE A 24 8.01 5.56 -2.41
C ILE A 24 8.68 4.33 -3.02
N LEU A 25 9.88 4.00 -2.57
CA LEU A 25 10.60 2.82 -3.02
C LEU A 25 10.01 1.54 -2.42
N ALA A 26 9.35 1.61 -1.26
CA ALA A 26 8.79 0.44 -0.62
C ALA A 26 7.32 0.14 -1.00
N LEU A 27 6.55 1.17 -1.33
CA LEU A 27 5.14 1.04 -1.70
C LEU A 27 4.98 0.34 -3.06
N PRO A 28 4.01 -0.58 -3.21
CA PRO A 28 3.72 -1.22 -4.49
C PRO A 28 3.12 -0.23 -5.51
N ALA A 29 3.18 -0.61 -6.78
CA ALA A 29 2.54 0.13 -7.86
C ALA A 29 1.01 0.27 -7.62
N GLY A 30 0.43 1.36 -8.08
CA GLY A 30 -0.97 1.73 -7.88
C GLY A 30 -1.24 2.50 -6.59
N HIS A 31 -0.29 2.58 -5.65
CA HIS A 31 -0.43 3.48 -4.51
C HIS A 31 -0.34 4.94 -4.94
N VAL A 32 -1.13 5.78 -4.27
CA VAL A 32 -1.11 7.23 -4.45
C VAL A 32 -0.40 7.88 -3.28
N VAL A 33 0.60 8.70 -3.58
CA VAL A 33 1.29 9.59 -2.64
C VAL A 33 1.00 11.04 -3.02
N THR A 34 0.86 11.91 -2.03
CA THR A 34 0.60 13.34 -2.28
C THR A 34 1.86 14.13 -1.98
N TYR A 35 2.32 14.92 -2.95
CA TYR A 35 3.41 15.88 -2.78
C TYR A 35 2.86 17.29 -2.78
N ASP A 36 3.53 18.21 -2.07
CA ASP A 36 3.17 19.62 -2.03
C ASP A 36 4.39 20.50 -2.30
N TYR A 37 4.23 21.46 -3.22
CA TYR A 37 5.29 22.38 -3.61
C TYR A 37 4.77 23.82 -3.69
N SER A 38 5.60 24.78 -3.28
CA SER A 38 5.37 26.19 -3.60
C SER A 38 5.50 26.40 -5.10
N ALA A 39 4.74 27.34 -5.68
CA ALA A 39 4.85 27.71 -7.08
C ALA A 39 6.29 28.10 -7.48
N ASP A 40 7.03 28.76 -6.58
CA ASP A 40 8.43 29.16 -6.77
C ASP A 40 9.38 27.97 -7.02
N HIS A 41 8.94 26.75 -6.69
CA HIS A 41 9.69 25.51 -6.83
C HIS A 41 9.30 24.69 -8.06
N ILE A 42 8.45 25.21 -8.93
CA ILE A 42 8.00 24.55 -10.16
C ILE A 42 8.52 25.37 -11.35
N SER A 43 9.08 24.72 -12.35
CA SER A 43 9.53 25.44 -13.54
C SER A 43 8.35 26.04 -14.28
N SER A 44 8.49 27.23 -14.87
CA SER A 44 7.39 27.89 -15.57
C SER A 44 6.75 27.02 -16.67
N PRO A 45 7.52 26.23 -17.46
CA PRO A 45 6.92 25.29 -18.41
C PRO A 45 6.10 24.18 -17.73
N ALA A 46 6.57 23.62 -16.61
CA ALA A 46 5.82 22.62 -15.86
C ALA A 46 4.57 23.22 -15.22
N GLU A 47 4.65 24.44 -14.67
CA GLU A 47 3.53 25.14 -14.08
C GLU A 47 2.41 25.39 -15.09
N ALA A 48 2.74 25.79 -16.32
CA ALA A 48 1.77 25.97 -17.39
C ALA A 48 1.01 24.67 -17.69
N VAL A 49 1.73 23.55 -17.80
CA VAL A 49 1.13 22.22 -18.01
C VAL A 49 0.23 21.82 -16.83
N LEU A 50 0.65 22.10 -15.60
CA LEU A 50 -0.09 21.73 -14.38
C LEU A 50 -1.33 22.59 -14.14
N ARG A 51 -1.31 23.85 -14.59
CA ARG A 51 -2.45 24.77 -14.50
C ARG A 51 -3.61 24.33 -15.40
N ASP A 52 -3.28 23.76 -16.55
CA ASP A 52 -4.24 23.26 -17.53
C ASP A 52 -4.58 21.77 -17.31
N PHE A 53 -4.25 21.20 -16.14
CA PHE A 53 -4.48 19.79 -15.84
C PHE A 53 -5.96 19.49 -15.59
N GLU A 54 -6.55 18.62 -16.41
CA GLU A 54 -7.94 18.19 -16.25
C GLU A 54 -8.06 16.92 -15.39
N PRO A 55 -9.19 16.69 -14.68
CA PRO A 55 -9.37 15.50 -13.82
C PRO A 55 -9.24 14.14 -14.53
N SER A 56 -9.40 14.11 -15.86
CA SER A 56 -9.22 12.92 -16.71
C SER A 56 -7.77 12.70 -17.15
N ASP A 57 -6.91 13.70 -16.99
CA ASP A 57 -5.56 13.65 -17.49
C ASP A 57 -4.67 12.73 -16.64
N ARG A 58 -3.66 12.18 -17.31
CA ARG A 58 -2.57 11.47 -16.65
C ARG A 58 -1.27 11.92 -17.29
N ILE A 59 -0.45 12.58 -16.49
CA ILE A 59 0.89 13.02 -16.90
C ILE A 59 1.89 12.03 -16.33
N ARG A 60 2.81 11.55 -17.18
CA ARG A 60 3.88 10.68 -16.70
C ARG A 60 4.89 11.52 -15.93
N ALA A 61 5.30 11.01 -14.79
CA ALA A 61 6.33 11.59 -13.96
C ALA A 61 7.44 10.57 -13.70
N VAL A 62 8.68 11.04 -13.70
CA VAL A 62 9.82 10.30 -13.17
C VAL A 62 10.29 10.97 -11.89
N LEU A 63 10.37 10.19 -10.82
CA LEU A 63 10.91 10.62 -9.56
C LEU A 63 12.44 10.47 -9.60
N ALA A 64 13.15 11.48 -9.14
CA ALA A 64 14.61 11.52 -9.20
C ALA A 64 15.19 12.02 -7.89
N TYR A 65 16.24 11.35 -7.44
CA TYR A 65 17.09 11.79 -6.35
C TYR A 65 18.39 12.37 -6.93
N VAL A 66 18.81 13.52 -6.42
CA VAL A 66 20.01 14.27 -6.78
C VAL A 66 20.60 14.86 -5.51
N GLN A 67 21.91 14.68 -5.31
CA GLN A 67 22.65 15.32 -4.23
C GLN A 67 23.99 15.83 -4.74
N PRO A 68 24.54 16.91 -4.15
CA PRO A 68 25.96 17.23 -4.29
C PRO A 68 26.83 16.08 -3.78
N LYS A 69 27.94 15.77 -4.47
CA LYS A 69 28.89 14.72 -4.05
C LYS A 69 29.50 14.98 -2.67
N ALA A 70 29.62 16.24 -2.29
CA ALA A 70 30.17 16.64 -1.01
C ALA A 70 29.14 16.59 0.13
N TYR A 71 27.88 16.26 -0.15
CA TYR A 71 26.82 16.21 0.87
C TYR A 71 26.84 14.88 1.63
N GLN A 72 26.70 14.96 2.96
CA GLN A 72 26.58 13.80 3.85
C GLN A 72 25.33 13.89 4.73
N LYS A 73 24.81 12.73 5.12
CA LYS A 73 23.69 12.59 6.05
C LYS A 73 24.05 13.29 7.37
N GLY A 74 23.21 14.21 7.82
CA GLY A 74 23.46 14.98 9.05
C GLY A 74 24.21 16.31 8.85
N ASP A 75 24.62 16.67 7.63
CA ASP A 75 25.19 18.00 7.30
C ASP A 75 24.21 19.17 7.57
N GLY A 76 22.95 18.87 7.91
CA GLY A 76 21.88 19.84 8.11
C GLY A 76 21.39 20.46 6.79
N ALA A 77 20.60 21.53 6.90
CA ALA A 77 20.03 22.25 5.77
C ALA A 77 21.02 23.22 5.08
N ALA A 78 22.34 23.01 5.23
CA ALA A 78 23.34 23.86 4.59
C ALA A 78 23.10 23.85 3.07
N ALA A 79 22.67 24.98 2.52
CA ALA A 79 22.37 25.13 1.10
C ALA A 79 23.68 25.01 0.30
N LYS A 80 24.02 23.80 -0.12
CA LYS A 80 25.05 23.56 -1.14
C LYS A 80 24.41 23.85 -2.49
N ASP A 81 25.10 24.64 -3.32
CA ASP A 81 24.60 25.03 -4.64
C ASP A 81 24.68 23.84 -5.61
N VAL A 82 23.53 23.21 -5.86
CA VAL A 82 23.41 22.05 -6.74
C VAL A 82 23.72 22.39 -8.21
N LEU A 83 23.64 23.67 -8.60
CA LEU A 83 23.89 24.09 -9.98
C LEU A 83 25.37 24.03 -10.36
N SER A 84 26.26 24.36 -9.43
CA SER A 84 27.71 24.46 -9.66
C SER A 84 28.48 23.22 -9.19
N ASP A 85 27.95 22.47 -8.22
CA ASP A 85 28.63 21.31 -7.66
C ASP A 85 28.44 20.03 -8.50
N PRO A 86 29.46 19.14 -8.53
CA PRO A 86 29.28 17.78 -9.04
C PRO A 86 28.21 17.03 -8.24
N THR A 87 27.26 16.42 -8.93
CA THR A 87 26.14 15.70 -8.30
C THR A 87 26.24 14.18 -8.46
N ILE A 88 25.52 13.47 -7.58
CA ILE A 88 25.11 12.07 -7.72
C ILE A 88 23.62 12.10 -8.01
N GLN A 89 23.17 11.38 -9.03
CA GLN A 89 21.76 11.34 -9.42
C GLN A 89 21.29 9.91 -9.67
N THR A 90 20.04 9.65 -9.34
CA THR A 90 19.40 8.34 -9.50
C THR A 90 17.91 8.54 -9.74
N LEU A 91 17.37 7.93 -10.79
CA LEU A 91 15.91 7.85 -10.97
C LEU A 91 15.37 6.83 -9.98
N THR A 92 14.42 7.22 -9.12
CA THR A 92 13.95 6.40 -8.00
C THR A 92 12.70 5.62 -8.34
N ARG A 93 11.71 6.26 -8.98
CA ARG A 93 10.39 5.67 -9.25
C ARG A 93 9.77 6.27 -10.50
N LEU A 94 8.90 5.50 -11.16
CA LEU A 94 7.98 6.02 -12.17
C LEU A 94 6.63 6.30 -11.50
N ALA A 95 5.90 7.32 -11.94
CA ALA A 95 4.58 7.65 -11.42
C ALA A 95 3.70 8.32 -12.48
N HIS A 96 2.39 8.34 -12.25
CA HIS A 96 1.46 9.19 -12.98
C HIS A 96 0.93 10.27 -12.04
N ILE A 97 0.99 11.53 -12.45
CA ILE A 97 0.20 12.58 -11.81
C ILE A 97 -1.25 12.35 -12.23
N VAL A 98 -2.10 12.09 -11.24
CA VAL A 98 -3.52 11.74 -11.44
C VAL A 98 -4.48 12.77 -10.85
N ALA A 99 -3.97 13.71 -10.06
CA ALA A 99 -4.69 14.91 -9.66
C ALA A 99 -3.70 16.03 -9.35
N VAL A 100 -4.08 17.25 -9.70
CA VAL A 100 -3.39 18.49 -9.36
C VAL A 100 -4.40 19.38 -8.64
N ARG A 101 -3.97 20.01 -7.55
CA ARG A 101 -4.73 21.06 -6.86
C ARG A 101 -3.83 22.24 -6.63
N SER A 102 -4.39 23.43 -6.62
CA SER A 102 -3.71 24.65 -6.16
C SER A 102 -4.49 25.29 -5.02
N SER A 103 -3.77 25.89 -4.09
CA SER A 103 -4.35 26.67 -2.99
C SER A 103 -3.46 27.88 -2.71
N GLU A 104 -4.08 29.02 -2.51
CA GLU A 104 -3.38 30.23 -2.05
C GLU A 104 -3.17 30.16 -0.54
N VAL A 105 -1.92 30.13 -0.11
CA VAL A 105 -1.52 30.13 1.30
C VAL A 105 -0.76 31.42 1.57
N GLY A 106 -1.49 32.45 2.02
CA GLY A 106 -0.97 33.80 2.11
C GLY A 106 -0.73 34.40 0.73
N GLU A 107 0.46 34.93 0.48
CA GLU A 107 0.85 35.48 -0.84
C GLU A 107 1.40 34.43 -1.81
N ARG A 108 1.48 33.15 -1.41
CA ARG A 108 2.09 32.09 -2.20
C ARG A 108 1.06 31.08 -2.67
N THR A 109 1.14 30.70 -3.95
CA THR A 109 0.40 29.57 -4.49
C THR A 109 1.14 28.27 -4.13
N ARG A 110 0.45 27.32 -3.53
CA ARG A 110 0.93 25.94 -3.35
C ARG A 110 0.20 25.01 -4.30
N TYR A 111 0.95 24.10 -4.90
CA TYR A 111 0.43 23.01 -5.71
C TYR A 111 0.54 21.69 -4.94
N TYR A 112 -0.51 20.88 -5.02
CA TYR A 112 -0.55 19.52 -4.47
C TYR A 112 -0.74 18.52 -5.60
N PHE A 113 0.17 17.56 -5.69
CA PHE A 113 0.18 16.53 -6.72
C PHE A 113 -0.14 15.18 -6.12
N ASP A 114 -1.17 14.51 -6.61
CA ASP A 114 -1.39 13.10 -6.30
C ASP A 114 -0.70 12.25 -7.36
N LEU A 115 0.34 11.54 -6.94
CA LEU A 115 1.21 10.69 -7.74
C LEU A 115 0.82 9.23 -7.53
N GLU A 116 0.26 8.60 -8.55
CA GLU A 116 0.06 7.15 -8.58
C GLU A 116 1.36 6.46 -9.00
N LEU A 117 1.99 5.76 -8.06
CA LEU A 117 3.25 5.07 -8.26
C LEU A 117 3.09 3.96 -9.30
N ALA A 118 4.05 3.87 -10.21
CA ALA A 118 4.14 2.83 -11.23
C ALA A 118 5.33 1.90 -10.93
N GLY A 119 6.10 1.53 -11.96
CA GLY A 119 7.26 0.67 -11.81
C GLY A 119 8.55 1.40 -11.37
N TYR A 120 9.66 0.67 -11.34
CA TYR A 120 10.99 1.25 -11.16
C TYR A 120 11.67 1.51 -12.52
N PRO A 121 12.38 2.63 -12.68
CA PRO A 121 13.12 2.92 -13.90
C PRO A 121 14.27 1.93 -14.08
N ASN A 122 14.44 1.45 -15.30
CA ASN A 122 15.51 0.51 -15.66
C ASN A 122 16.70 1.25 -16.27
N ASP A 123 17.32 2.15 -15.49
CA ASP A 123 18.42 2.98 -15.94
C ASP A 123 19.77 2.31 -15.67
N LYS A 124 20.44 1.84 -16.72
CA LYS A 124 21.72 1.13 -16.60
C LYS A 124 22.84 2.14 -16.37
N LYS A 125 23.52 2.05 -15.22
CA LYS A 125 24.63 2.95 -14.82
C LYS A 125 24.22 4.44 -14.78
N THR A 126 22.96 4.71 -14.44
CA THR A 126 22.41 6.06 -14.28
C THR A 126 22.58 6.98 -15.49
N THR A 127 22.74 6.42 -16.71
CA THR A 127 22.99 7.21 -17.93
C THR A 127 21.85 8.18 -18.21
N ILE A 128 20.60 7.70 -18.13
CA ILE A 128 19.44 8.55 -18.44
C ILE A 128 19.25 9.60 -17.35
N ALA A 129 19.48 9.23 -16.08
CA ALA A 129 19.51 10.18 -14.97
C ALA A 129 20.52 11.31 -15.21
N ASN A 130 21.72 10.97 -15.66
CA ASN A 130 22.78 11.94 -15.96
C ASN A 130 22.35 12.87 -17.10
N ASP A 131 21.79 12.33 -18.18
CA ASP A 131 21.36 13.11 -19.34
C ASP A 131 20.21 14.09 -18.99
N PHE A 132 19.24 13.65 -18.18
CA PHE A 132 18.16 14.51 -17.69
C PHE A 132 18.70 15.63 -16.82
N VAL A 133 19.55 15.29 -15.83
CA VAL A 133 20.14 16.27 -14.92
C VAL A 133 21.03 17.27 -15.65
N ASP A 134 21.84 16.83 -16.63
CA ASP A 134 22.69 17.72 -17.41
C ASP A 134 21.88 18.67 -18.30
N THR A 135 20.73 18.20 -18.82
CA THR A 135 19.80 19.05 -19.57
C THR A 135 19.17 20.10 -18.66
N LEU A 136 18.64 19.69 -17.52
CA LEU A 136 17.97 20.59 -16.57
C LEU A 136 18.95 21.58 -15.91
N ARG A 137 20.20 21.16 -15.67
CA ARG A 137 21.27 22.04 -15.19
C ARG A 137 21.53 23.19 -16.16
N LYS A 138 21.55 22.93 -17.47
CA LYS A 138 21.71 23.98 -18.50
C LYS A 138 20.54 24.97 -18.54
N LEU A 139 19.34 24.49 -18.20
CA LEU A 139 18.14 25.31 -18.08
C LEU A 139 18.04 26.04 -16.73
N GLY A 140 18.90 25.70 -15.77
CA GLY A 140 18.85 26.23 -14.41
C GLY A 140 17.64 25.72 -13.61
N GLU A 141 17.11 24.56 -13.97
CA GLU A 141 15.94 23.87 -13.37
C GLU A 141 16.39 22.70 -12.48
N MET A 142 17.24 22.98 -11.48
CA MET A 142 17.80 21.98 -10.56
C MET A 142 17.19 22.10 -9.16
N PRO A 143 17.17 21.00 -8.37
CA PRO A 143 16.66 21.03 -7.00
C PRO A 143 17.37 22.04 -6.11
N MET A 144 16.73 22.40 -4.98
CA MET A 144 16.99 23.60 -4.16
C MET A 144 16.52 24.92 -4.78
N LYS A 145 16.33 24.96 -6.10
CA LYS A 145 15.63 26.05 -6.80
C LYS A 145 14.30 25.56 -7.36
N THR A 146 14.34 24.50 -8.16
CA THR A 146 13.21 23.93 -8.89
C THR A 146 13.14 22.43 -8.60
N TYR A 147 12.02 21.99 -8.03
CA TYR A 147 11.76 20.61 -7.67
C TYR A 147 10.87 19.88 -8.67
N VAL A 148 10.10 20.60 -9.48
CA VAL A 148 9.29 20.01 -10.56
C VAL A 148 9.62 20.71 -11.87
N ALA A 149 9.99 19.93 -12.88
CA ALA A 149 10.42 20.45 -14.17
C ALA A 149 9.86 19.62 -15.34
N LEU A 150 9.81 20.24 -16.52
CA LEU A 150 9.34 19.61 -17.75
C LEU A 150 10.49 18.85 -18.41
N LEU A 151 10.24 17.58 -18.75
CA LEU A 151 11.16 16.75 -19.53
C LEU A 151 10.65 16.62 -20.97
N ASN A 152 11.45 17.12 -21.91
CA ASN A 152 11.25 16.85 -23.32
C ASN A 152 12.10 15.65 -23.75
N SER A 153 11.74 14.43 -23.33
CA SER A 153 12.42 13.20 -23.73
C SER A 153 11.45 12.06 -24.04
N THR A 154 11.78 11.26 -25.06
CA THR A 154 11.06 10.01 -25.36
C THR A 154 11.42 8.86 -24.42
N ASP A 155 12.50 9.00 -23.63
CA ASP A 155 13.02 7.95 -22.76
C ASP A 155 12.08 7.64 -21.60
N VAL A 156 11.37 8.64 -21.07
CA VAL A 156 10.38 8.43 -20.00
C VAL A 156 9.31 7.47 -20.50
N GLY A 157 8.73 7.72 -21.67
CA GLY A 157 7.77 6.82 -22.29
C GLY A 157 8.31 5.40 -22.52
N ALA A 158 9.57 5.28 -22.93
CA ALA A 158 10.23 3.98 -23.09
C ALA A 158 10.42 3.24 -21.75
N MET A 159 10.62 3.94 -20.62
CA MET A 159 10.69 3.31 -19.29
C MET A 159 9.34 2.75 -18.85
N PHE A 160 8.23 3.47 -19.09
CA PHE A 160 6.88 2.99 -18.76
C PHE A 160 6.46 1.74 -19.55
N ALA A 161 7.02 1.56 -20.75
CA ALA A 161 6.73 0.39 -21.59
C ALA A 161 7.51 -0.88 -21.18
N GLN A 162 8.50 -0.76 -20.28
CA GLN A 162 9.34 -1.89 -19.89
C GLN A 162 8.68 -2.71 -18.78
N ASN A 163 8.54 -4.02 -19.01
CA ASN A 163 8.14 -4.97 -17.97
C ASN A 163 9.39 -5.53 -17.26
N ALA A 164 10.12 -4.67 -16.54
CA ALA A 164 11.41 -4.99 -15.94
C ALA A 164 11.50 -4.53 -14.47
N ASP A 165 10.38 -4.54 -13.75
CA ASP A 165 10.24 -3.92 -12.44
C ASP A 165 11.26 -4.43 -11.40
N ASP A 166 11.48 -5.75 -11.32
CA ASP A 166 12.47 -6.37 -10.43
C ASP A 166 13.90 -5.94 -10.74
N GLN A 167 14.25 -5.89 -12.03
CA GLN A 167 15.57 -5.44 -12.47
C GLN A 167 15.75 -3.94 -12.23
N GLY A 168 14.69 -3.16 -12.44
CA GLY A 168 14.63 -1.73 -12.16
C GLY A 168 14.90 -1.48 -10.68
N PHE A 169 14.17 -2.12 -9.77
CA PHE A 169 14.37 -1.96 -8.34
C PHE A 169 15.80 -2.30 -7.90
N SER A 170 16.34 -3.43 -8.38
CA SER A 170 17.72 -3.81 -8.10
C SER A 170 18.71 -2.73 -8.53
N LYS A 171 18.52 -2.13 -9.70
CA LYS A 171 19.40 -1.09 -10.24
C LYS A 171 19.28 0.22 -9.46
N VAL A 172 18.06 0.63 -9.11
CA VAL A 172 17.80 1.80 -8.27
C VAL A 172 18.50 1.64 -6.92
N VAL A 173 18.27 0.51 -6.23
CA VAL A 173 18.92 0.24 -4.94
C VAL A 173 20.43 0.24 -5.08
N THR A 174 20.99 -0.42 -6.11
CA THR A 174 22.44 -0.43 -6.35
C THR A 174 23.01 0.98 -6.52
N ALA A 175 22.31 1.86 -7.24
CA ALA A 175 22.72 3.26 -7.43
C ALA A 175 22.59 4.09 -6.15
N MET A 176 21.54 3.87 -5.36
CA MET A 176 21.32 4.54 -4.07
C MET A 176 22.33 4.11 -3.01
N THR A 177 22.84 2.88 -3.10
CA THR A 177 23.82 2.32 -2.15
C THR A 177 25.27 2.60 -2.53
N GLN A 178 25.53 3.35 -3.60
CA GLN A 178 26.91 3.67 -4.02
C GLN A 178 27.63 4.52 -2.97
N ASP A 179 28.95 4.33 -2.88
CA ASP A 179 29.82 5.13 -2.02
C ASP A 179 29.64 6.63 -2.30
N GLY A 180 29.55 7.40 -1.21
CA GLY A 180 29.30 8.85 -1.26
C GLY A 180 27.82 9.24 -1.37
N ASN A 181 26.91 8.30 -1.62
CA ASN A 181 25.47 8.55 -1.48
C ASN A 181 25.08 8.55 0.00
N GLN A 182 24.19 9.47 0.41
CA GLN A 182 23.69 9.54 1.79
C GLN A 182 22.88 8.31 2.22
N PHE A 183 22.47 7.47 1.27
CA PHE A 183 21.76 6.21 1.51
C PHE A 183 22.66 4.95 1.42
N SER A 184 23.98 5.12 1.29
CA SER A 184 24.94 4.01 1.18
C SER A 184 24.81 2.93 2.25
N ARG A 185 24.46 3.33 3.49
CA ARG A 185 24.35 2.43 4.66
C ARG A 185 22.91 2.07 5.03
N ASP A 186 21.95 2.40 4.17
CA ASP A 186 20.53 2.19 4.45
C ASP A 186 20.04 0.82 3.98
N THR A 187 18.86 0.43 4.48
CA THR A 187 18.22 -0.82 4.11
C THR A 187 17.02 -0.57 3.22
N PHE A 188 17.03 -1.19 2.04
CA PHE A 188 15.95 -1.08 1.07
C PHE A 188 15.13 -2.36 1.00
N TRP A 189 13.81 -2.20 1.03
CA TRP A 189 12.87 -3.28 0.79
C TRP A 189 11.59 -2.72 0.19
N ARG A 190 10.83 -3.59 -0.49
CA ARG A 190 9.55 -3.22 -1.10
C ARG A 190 8.53 -4.30 -0.95
N ILE A 191 7.26 -3.92 -0.99
CA ILE A 191 6.14 -4.86 -1.08
C ILE A 191 5.90 -5.14 -2.55
N THR A 192 6.10 -6.39 -2.96
CA THR A 192 5.97 -6.82 -4.36
C THR A 192 4.59 -7.37 -4.67
N LEU A 193 3.96 -8.02 -3.70
CA LEU A 193 2.68 -8.67 -3.87
C LEU A 193 1.86 -8.56 -2.60
N ILE A 194 0.57 -8.26 -2.78
CA ILE A 194 -0.43 -8.29 -1.72
C ILE A 194 -1.52 -9.28 -2.14
N GLU A 195 -1.72 -10.30 -1.32
CA GLU A 195 -2.78 -11.29 -1.51
C GLU A 195 -3.77 -11.21 -0.36
N CYS A 196 -5.03 -11.53 -0.65
CA CYS A 196 -6.09 -11.58 0.32
C CYS A 196 -6.71 -12.98 0.32
N ARG A 197 -6.95 -13.51 1.51
CA ARG A 197 -7.79 -14.69 1.70
C ARG A 197 -8.91 -14.35 2.68
N THR A 198 -10.13 -14.30 2.18
CA THR A 198 -11.35 -14.15 2.98
C THR A 198 -11.77 -15.49 3.56
N LYS A 199 -12.23 -15.48 4.82
CA LYS A 199 -12.80 -16.66 5.49
C LYS A 199 -13.92 -17.25 4.63
N SER A 200 -13.88 -18.57 4.41
CA SER A 200 -14.82 -19.31 3.57
C SER A 200 -15.10 -20.69 4.16
N LEU A 201 -16.29 -21.22 3.90
CA LEU A 201 -16.67 -22.60 4.26
C LEU A 201 -15.79 -23.62 3.55
N ILE A 202 -15.27 -23.25 2.39
CA ILE A 202 -14.33 -24.05 1.64
C ILE A 202 -13.03 -24.09 2.46
N PRO A 203 -12.53 -25.29 2.82
CA PRO A 203 -11.28 -25.44 3.56
C PRO A 203 -10.14 -24.59 2.98
N LEU A 204 -9.30 -24.03 3.85
CA LEU A 204 -8.24 -23.08 3.45
C LEU A 204 -7.27 -23.66 2.42
N TRP A 205 -6.97 -24.95 2.49
CA TRP A 205 -6.09 -25.65 1.53
C TRP A 205 -6.69 -25.76 0.11
N LEU A 206 -8.00 -25.56 -0.04
CA LEU A 206 -8.71 -25.55 -1.32
C LEU A 206 -8.94 -24.13 -1.87
N THR A 207 -8.69 -23.08 -1.08
CA THR A 207 -8.86 -21.68 -1.51
C THR A 207 -7.51 -21.03 -1.78
N LYS A 208 -7.27 -20.64 -3.04
CA LYS A 208 -6.09 -19.85 -3.40
C LYS A 208 -6.28 -18.41 -2.93
N PRO A 209 -5.24 -17.76 -2.38
CA PRO A 209 -5.26 -16.32 -2.15
C PRO A 209 -5.54 -15.58 -3.47
N ALA A 210 -6.25 -14.46 -3.39
CA ALA A 210 -6.47 -13.58 -4.53
C ALA A 210 -5.54 -12.38 -4.43
N THR A 211 -4.82 -12.07 -5.50
CA THR A 211 -4.04 -10.84 -5.59
C THR A 211 -4.98 -9.63 -5.48
N ILE A 212 -4.64 -8.67 -4.62
CA ILE A 212 -5.37 -7.42 -4.46
C ILE A 212 -4.50 -6.24 -4.87
N MET A 213 -5.10 -5.28 -5.55
CA MET A 213 -4.44 -4.04 -5.96
C MET A 213 -5.00 -2.87 -5.15
N PRO A 214 -4.20 -1.83 -4.85
CA PRO A 214 -4.69 -0.60 -4.26
C PRO A 214 -5.82 0.00 -5.09
N LYS A 215 -6.92 0.33 -4.43
CA LYS A 215 -7.99 1.15 -4.99
C LYS A 215 -7.76 2.60 -4.60
N THR A 216 -8.28 3.52 -5.41
CA THR A 216 -8.25 4.94 -5.12
C THR A 216 -9.64 5.43 -4.70
N ALA A 217 -9.68 6.38 -3.78
CA ALA A 217 -10.89 7.12 -3.42
C ALA A 217 -10.53 8.59 -3.28
N ILE A 218 -11.54 9.44 -3.48
CA ILE A 218 -11.45 10.86 -3.20
C ILE A 218 -11.92 11.07 -1.76
N GLU A 219 -11.02 11.54 -0.89
CA GLU A 219 -11.29 11.94 0.49
C GLU A 219 -11.12 13.46 0.60
N GLY A 220 -12.25 14.18 0.67
CA GLY A 220 -12.25 15.63 0.53
C GLY A 220 -11.74 16.01 -0.86
N GLU A 221 -10.58 16.66 -0.90
CA GLU A 221 -9.93 17.05 -2.16
C GLU A 221 -8.79 16.09 -2.56
N LYS A 222 -8.38 15.16 -1.69
CA LYS A 222 -7.21 14.29 -1.93
C LYS A 222 -7.60 12.95 -2.51
N ARG A 223 -6.85 12.45 -3.49
CA ARG A 223 -6.90 11.04 -3.87
C ARG A 223 -6.03 10.24 -2.92
N VAL A 224 -6.64 9.28 -2.24
CA VAL A 224 -5.96 8.36 -1.35
C VAL A 224 -6.07 6.95 -1.89
N SER A 225 -5.05 6.13 -1.61
CA SER A 225 -5.05 4.72 -1.94
C SER A 225 -5.35 3.86 -0.72
N TYR A 226 -6.12 2.80 -0.91
CA TYR A 226 -6.50 1.85 0.13
C TYR A 226 -6.71 0.45 -0.46
N LEU A 227 -6.58 -0.57 0.38
CA LEU A 227 -6.96 -1.95 0.04
C LEU A 227 -8.41 -2.16 0.46
N GLU A 228 -9.24 -2.73 -0.40
CA GLU A 228 -10.60 -3.13 -0.02
C GLU A 228 -10.63 -4.62 0.30
N VAL A 229 -11.13 -4.97 1.49
CA VAL A 229 -11.38 -6.36 1.89
C VAL A 229 -12.82 -6.50 2.39
N VAL A 230 -13.34 -7.72 2.31
CA VAL A 230 -14.68 -8.05 2.79
C VAL A 230 -14.62 -9.16 3.83
N ASP A 231 -15.53 -9.10 4.79
CA ASP A 231 -15.60 -10.01 5.93
C ASP A 231 -14.26 -10.15 6.68
N GLN A 232 -14.12 -11.20 7.49
CA GLN A 232 -12.84 -11.57 8.09
C GLN A 232 -11.87 -12.02 6.98
N SER A 233 -10.79 -11.28 6.79
CA SER A 233 -9.81 -11.53 5.74
C SER A 233 -8.39 -11.51 6.28
N THR A 234 -7.51 -12.37 5.75
CA THR A 234 -6.07 -12.31 6.02
C THR A 234 -5.36 -11.77 4.80
N LEU A 235 -4.61 -10.69 5.00
CA LEU A 235 -3.73 -10.09 4.00
C LEU A 235 -2.33 -10.70 4.12
N TYR A 236 -1.76 -11.09 2.99
CA TYR A 236 -0.41 -11.60 2.87
C TYR A 236 0.41 -10.60 2.07
N PHE A 237 1.44 -10.05 2.69
CA PHE A 237 2.39 -9.14 2.07
C PHE A 237 3.66 -9.89 1.75
N THR A 238 4.04 -9.91 0.48
CA THR A 238 5.36 -10.39 0.05
C THR A 238 6.31 -9.19 0.03
N ILE A 239 7.35 -9.26 0.85
CA ILE A 239 8.34 -8.19 1.00
C ILE A 239 9.66 -8.68 0.42
N GLN A 240 10.17 -7.96 -0.57
CA GLN A 240 11.47 -8.23 -1.17
C GLN A 240 12.52 -7.27 -0.58
N PHE A 241 13.60 -7.84 -0.07
CA PHE A 241 14.77 -7.11 0.39
C PHE A 241 15.81 -7.04 -0.71
N GLN A 242 16.38 -5.86 -0.91
CA GLN A 242 17.49 -5.65 -1.81
C GLN A 242 18.57 -4.90 -1.06
N ARG A 243 19.83 -5.34 -1.23
CA ARG A 243 20.99 -4.64 -0.68
C ARG A 243 21.89 -4.20 -1.82
N GLY A 244 22.65 -3.14 -1.56
CA GLY A 244 23.76 -2.73 -2.42
C GLY A 244 24.88 -3.75 -2.45
N ASP A 245 25.78 -3.60 -3.42
CA ASP A 245 26.98 -4.42 -3.61
C ASP A 245 28.05 -4.18 -2.52
N GLU A 246 27.70 -4.28 -1.24
CA GLU A 246 28.68 -4.37 -0.15
C GLU A 246 29.02 -5.85 0.12
N HIS A 247 30.00 -6.34 -0.62
CA HIS A 247 30.70 -7.58 -0.29
C HIS A 247 31.57 -7.39 0.97
N GLY A 248 30.93 -7.48 2.13
CA GLY A 248 31.59 -7.78 3.41
C GLY A 248 32.11 -6.57 4.16
N ARG A 249 31.40 -6.21 5.24
CA ARG A 249 31.93 -6.20 6.62
C ARG A 249 30.96 -5.66 7.67
N ASP A 250 29.87 -5.00 7.30
CA ASP A 250 28.90 -4.47 8.29
C ASP A 250 27.46 -4.92 7.97
N TYR A 251 27.19 -6.21 8.20
CA TYR A 251 25.87 -6.79 7.97
C TYR A 251 24.90 -6.46 9.10
N ARG A 252 24.34 -5.24 9.10
CA ARG A 252 23.28 -4.89 10.07
C ARG A 252 21.98 -5.56 9.67
N MET A 253 21.66 -6.68 10.30
CA MET A 253 20.31 -7.27 10.21
C MET A 253 19.33 -6.32 10.88
N ARG A 254 18.59 -5.55 10.07
CA ARG A 254 17.51 -4.70 10.58
C ARG A 254 16.23 -5.51 10.78
N LYS A 255 15.53 -5.20 11.86
CA LYS A 255 14.25 -5.78 12.22
C LYS A 255 13.15 -4.91 11.64
N VAL A 256 12.25 -5.50 10.87
CA VAL A 256 11.04 -4.82 10.39
C VAL A 256 9.90 -5.20 11.32
N THR A 257 9.22 -4.20 11.89
CA THR A 257 8.01 -4.38 12.71
C THR A 257 6.76 -4.04 11.93
N VAL A 258 5.67 -4.73 12.23
CA VAL A 258 4.36 -4.52 11.60
C VAL A 258 3.33 -4.24 12.67
N GLU A 259 2.71 -3.06 12.59
CA GLU A 259 1.73 -2.58 13.55
C GLU A 259 0.41 -2.27 12.84
N GLY A 260 -0.70 -2.81 13.35
CA GLY A 260 -2.04 -2.48 12.87
C GLY A 260 -2.74 -1.52 13.85
N SER A 261 -3.43 -0.50 13.34
CA SER A 261 -4.28 0.40 14.12
C SER A 261 -5.71 0.44 13.55
N PRO A 262 -6.77 0.18 14.35
CA PRO A 262 -6.73 -0.31 15.75
C PRO A 262 -5.94 -1.61 15.86
N LYS A 263 -5.33 -1.89 17.04
CA LYS A 263 -4.53 -3.11 17.29
C LYS A 263 -5.32 -4.30 16.78
N ALA A 264 -4.93 -4.81 15.61
CA ALA A 264 -5.57 -5.96 14.99
C ALA A 264 -5.36 -7.11 15.98
N ALA A 265 -6.40 -7.36 16.77
CA ALA A 265 -6.27 -8.13 17.98
C ALA A 265 -5.93 -9.57 17.59
N SER A 266 -4.75 -10.00 18.01
CA SER A 266 -4.37 -11.39 18.27
C SER A 266 -3.68 -12.27 17.20
N ASP A 267 -3.57 -11.89 15.92
CA ASP A 267 -3.12 -12.84 14.87
C ASP A 267 -2.05 -12.30 13.89
N LEU A 268 -1.15 -11.40 14.32
CA LEU A 268 0.09 -11.18 13.57
C LEU A 268 0.98 -12.43 13.70
N ILE A 269 1.00 -13.29 12.66
CA ILE A 269 1.85 -14.50 12.63
C ILE A 269 3.33 -14.13 12.85
N ARG A 270 3.73 -12.93 12.42
CA ARG A 270 5.08 -12.41 12.63
C ARG A 270 5.03 -10.88 12.76
N SER A 271 4.96 -10.38 13.99
CA SER A 271 4.99 -8.93 14.27
C SER A 271 6.36 -8.32 13.99
N SER A 272 7.40 -9.15 13.90
CA SER A 272 8.73 -8.69 13.55
C SER A 272 9.62 -9.78 12.95
N PHE A 273 10.49 -9.39 12.04
CA PHE A 273 11.42 -10.32 11.39
C PHE A 273 12.73 -9.63 11.00
N ALA A 274 13.82 -10.41 11.02
CA ALA A 274 15.15 -9.93 10.65
C ALA A 274 15.33 -10.08 9.14
N SER A 275 15.70 -8.99 8.46
CA SER A 275 15.99 -8.99 7.03
C SER A 275 17.27 -9.78 6.73
N ARG A 276 17.17 -10.78 5.84
CA ARG A 276 18.34 -11.36 5.15
C ARG A 276 18.58 -10.63 3.83
N SER A 277 19.86 -10.47 3.43
CA SER A 277 20.23 -9.90 2.13
C SER A 277 19.58 -10.68 0.99
N PHE A 278 18.97 -9.99 0.02
CA PHE A 278 18.36 -10.58 -1.18
C PHE A 278 17.24 -11.61 -0.88
N GLY A 279 16.56 -11.47 0.26
CA GLY A 279 15.48 -12.36 0.69
C GLY A 279 14.09 -11.90 0.30
N GLN A 280 13.14 -12.84 0.28
CA GLN A 280 11.72 -12.55 0.34
C GLN A 280 11.17 -13.02 1.68
N GLU A 281 10.32 -12.19 2.29
CA GLU A 281 9.65 -12.50 3.55
C GLU A 281 8.15 -12.33 3.38
N PHE A 282 7.38 -13.15 4.08
CA PHE A 282 5.93 -13.13 4.04
C PHE A 282 5.38 -12.66 5.38
N VAL A 283 4.54 -11.62 5.33
CA VAL A 283 3.84 -11.09 6.51
C VAL A 283 2.36 -11.33 6.34
N ALA A 284 1.74 -12.03 7.28
CA ALA A 284 0.29 -12.21 7.33
C ALA A 284 -0.32 -11.28 8.39
N VAL A 285 -1.31 -10.48 7.98
CA VAL A 285 -2.08 -9.59 8.84
C VAL A 285 -3.56 -9.95 8.73
N THR A 286 -4.14 -10.42 9.82
CA THR A 286 -5.57 -10.71 9.88
C THR A 286 -6.35 -9.43 10.16
N ILE A 287 -7.28 -9.12 9.25
CA ILE A 287 -8.27 -8.05 9.39
C ILE A 287 -9.51 -8.66 10.06
N PRO A 288 -9.93 -8.12 11.22
CA PRO A 288 -11.09 -8.65 11.93
C PRO A 288 -12.37 -8.47 11.11
N ALA A 289 -13.36 -9.32 11.34
CA ALA A 289 -14.71 -9.02 10.88
C ALA A 289 -15.24 -7.79 11.62
N THR A 290 -15.99 -6.95 10.90
CA THR A 290 -16.75 -5.86 11.50
C THR A 290 -18.15 -6.36 11.87
N SER A 291 -18.59 -6.02 13.09
CA SER A 291 -19.98 -6.21 13.52
C SER A 291 -20.95 -5.27 12.80
N SER A 292 -20.43 -4.22 12.15
CA SER A 292 -21.19 -3.24 11.37
C SER A 292 -21.11 -3.52 9.87
N LEU A 293 -22.23 -3.27 9.17
CA LEU A 293 -22.27 -3.21 7.69
C LEU A 293 -21.55 -1.96 7.14
N ALA A 294 -21.28 -0.96 7.99
CA ALA A 294 -20.55 0.23 7.60
C ALA A 294 -19.07 -0.11 7.32
N THR A 295 -18.50 0.58 6.34
CA THR A 295 -17.07 0.48 6.04
C THR A 295 -16.26 1.02 7.21
N GLN A 296 -15.30 0.22 7.67
CA GLN A 296 -14.31 0.59 8.68
C GLN A 296 -12.92 0.67 8.03
N GLU A 297 -11.99 1.34 8.69
CA GLU A 297 -10.62 1.51 8.21
C GLU A 297 -9.61 1.04 9.27
N VAL A 298 -8.58 0.33 8.81
CA VAL A 298 -7.40 -0.05 9.58
C VAL A 298 -6.17 0.46 8.83
N ARG A 299 -5.18 0.97 9.57
CA ARG A 299 -3.87 1.33 9.04
C ARG A 299 -2.84 0.28 9.46
N ILE A 300 -2.14 -0.29 8.48
CA ILE A 300 -1.01 -1.20 8.69
C ILE A 300 0.27 -0.39 8.47
N GLN A 301 1.04 -0.20 9.52
CA GLN A 301 2.32 0.49 9.50
C GLN A 301 3.44 -0.55 9.52
N PHE A 302 4.33 -0.46 8.55
CA PHE A 302 5.61 -1.16 8.60
C PHE A 302 6.66 -0.17 9.09
N ALA A 303 7.59 -0.61 9.93
CA ALA A 303 8.67 0.22 10.43
C ALA A 303 9.98 -0.56 10.45
N THR A 304 11.02 0.03 9.87
CA THR A 304 12.39 -0.49 9.94
C THR A 304 13.03 0.01 11.24
N GLN A 305 13.45 -0.89 12.11
CA GLN A 305 14.09 -0.50 13.37
C GLN A 305 15.52 0.02 13.16
N LEU A 306 15.87 1.01 13.97
CA LEU A 306 17.24 1.50 14.08
C LEU A 306 18.16 0.41 14.65
N HIS A 307 19.41 0.43 14.21
CA HIS A 307 20.48 -0.39 14.74
C HIS A 307 21.27 0.42 15.77
N ASP A 308 21.86 -0.23 16.78
CA ASP A 308 22.57 0.49 17.85
C ASP A 308 23.77 1.30 17.34
N ASP A 309 24.40 0.83 16.27
CA ASP A 309 25.56 1.43 15.62
C ASP A 309 25.21 2.54 14.61
N ASP A 310 23.94 2.95 14.51
CA ASP A 310 23.54 4.02 13.59
C ASP A 310 24.02 5.38 14.08
N GLU A 311 24.79 6.05 13.21
CA GLU A 311 25.49 7.31 13.54
C GLU A 311 24.52 8.48 13.75
N VAL A 312 23.40 8.52 13.02
CA VAL A 312 22.45 9.65 13.00
C VAL A 312 21.03 9.16 13.28
N LYS A 313 20.68 9.04 14.56
CA LYS A 313 19.42 8.42 15.03
C LYS A 313 18.14 9.16 14.63
N ASP A 314 18.24 10.42 14.23
CA ASP A 314 17.08 11.24 13.84
C ASP A 314 16.54 10.90 12.45
N TYR A 315 17.29 10.13 11.64
CA TYR A 315 16.88 9.73 10.30
C TYR A 315 16.42 8.27 10.28
N PRO A 316 15.40 7.93 9.49
CA PRO A 316 15.12 6.53 9.21
C PRO A 316 16.29 5.94 8.42
N TYR A 317 16.58 4.66 8.62
CA TYR A 317 17.58 3.90 7.85
C TYR A 317 16.93 2.83 6.97
N GLY A 318 15.63 3.00 6.71
CA GLY A 318 14.87 2.15 5.82
C GLY A 318 13.39 2.50 5.84
N PRO A 319 12.59 1.84 4.98
CA PRO A 319 11.20 2.21 4.76
C PRO A 319 10.29 2.13 5.97
N GLN A 320 9.35 3.08 6.01
CA GLN A 320 8.22 3.12 6.95
C GLN A 320 6.86 3.29 6.24
N PRO A 321 6.49 2.42 5.27
CA PRO A 321 5.23 2.57 4.55
C PRO A 321 4.02 2.29 5.42
N ALA A 322 2.95 3.04 5.13
CA ALA A 322 1.65 2.90 5.74
C ALA A 322 0.61 2.48 4.70
N ILE A 323 -0.12 1.40 4.97
CA ILE A 323 -1.15 0.87 4.07
C ILE A 323 -2.51 1.01 4.75
N ARG A 324 -3.42 1.72 4.09
CA ARG A 324 -4.81 1.82 4.52
C ARG A 324 -5.59 0.60 4.00
N VAL A 325 -6.37 0.00 4.87
CA VAL A 325 -7.25 -1.13 4.56
C VAL A 325 -8.66 -0.76 4.96
N ARG A 326 -9.54 -0.64 3.97
CA ARG A 326 -10.97 -0.51 4.20
C ARG A 326 -11.62 -1.88 4.17
N TYR A 327 -12.40 -2.17 5.20
CA TYR A 327 -13.06 -3.45 5.35
C TYR A 327 -14.53 -3.26 5.69
N ARG A 328 -15.36 -4.17 5.20
CA ARG A 328 -16.79 -4.18 5.46
C ARG A 328 -17.32 -5.60 5.43
N LYS A 329 -18.49 -5.81 6.04
CA LYS A 329 -19.20 -7.08 5.93
C LYS A 329 -19.89 -7.17 4.57
N ASP A 330 -19.85 -8.36 3.96
CA ASP A 330 -20.56 -8.62 2.72
C ASP A 330 -22.08 -8.57 2.97
N PHE A 331 -22.75 -7.60 2.34
CA PHE A 331 -24.19 -7.40 2.50
C PHE A 331 -25.00 -8.60 1.97
N ALA A 332 -24.60 -9.20 0.85
CA ALA A 332 -25.32 -10.32 0.27
C ALA A 332 -25.24 -11.54 1.19
N ARG A 333 -24.05 -11.83 1.73
CA ARG A 333 -23.88 -12.90 2.73
C ARG A 333 -24.67 -12.62 4.00
N SER A 334 -24.67 -11.37 4.46
CA SER A 334 -25.45 -10.95 5.62
C SER A 334 -26.96 -11.12 5.40
N ALA A 335 -27.48 -10.73 4.23
CA ALA A 335 -28.89 -10.92 3.86
C ALA A 335 -29.26 -12.40 3.79
N ILE A 336 -28.41 -13.24 3.19
CA ILE A 336 -28.58 -14.70 3.16
C ILE A 336 -28.61 -15.27 4.59
N ALA A 337 -27.75 -14.80 5.48
CA ALA A 337 -27.75 -15.24 6.89
C ALA A 337 -29.07 -14.87 7.58
N VAL A 338 -29.57 -13.65 7.39
CA VAL A 338 -30.87 -13.20 7.94
C VAL A 338 -32.03 -14.06 7.42
N VAL A 339 -32.08 -14.33 6.12
CA VAL A 339 -33.12 -15.18 5.52
C VAL A 339 -33.07 -16.60 6.11
N ASN A 340 -31.87 -17.16 6.29
CA ASN A 340 -31.72 -18.47 6.92
C ASN A 340 -32.16 -18.49 8.40
N ILE A 341 -31.90 -17.42 9.15
CA ILE A 341 -32.37 -17.29 10.54
C ILE A 341 -33.91 -17.23 10.59
N LEU A 342 -34.53 -16.47 9.68
CA LEU A 342 -35.99 -16.38 9.58
C LEU A 342 -36.59 -17.73 9.20
N LEU A 343 -36.02 -18.42 8.20
CA LEU A 343 -36.46 -19.75 7.80
C LEU A 343 -36.33 -20.75 8.95
N ALA A 344 -35.18 -20.77 9.64
CA ALA A 344 -34.97 -21.64 10.79
C ALA A 344 -36.02 -21.37 11.89
N SER A 345 -36.24 -20.10 12.21
CA SER A 345 -37.24 -19.67 13.21
C SER A 345 -38.66 -20.11 12.83
N MET A 346 -39.04 -19.98 11.55
CA MET A 346 -40.32 -20.46 11.03
C MET A 346 -40.44 -21.99 11.12
N LEU A 347 -39.37 -22.74 10.81
CA LEU A 347 -39.35 -24.20 10.90
C LEU A 347 -39.48 -24.71 12.34
N PHE A 348 -38.82 -24.04 13.29
CA PHE A 348 -38.97 -24.32 14.72
C PHE A 348 -40.39 -23.97 15.22
N ALA A 349 -40.92 -22.81 14.85
CA ALA A 349 -42.27 -22.38 15.21
C ALA A 349 -43.35 -23.29 14.62
N TRP A 350 -43.20 -23.71 13.36
CA TRP A 350 -44.11 -24.66 12.71
C TRP A 350 -44.13 -26.01 13.42
N SER A 351 -42.96 -26.54 13.77
CA SER A 351 -42.86 -27.81 14.49
C SER A 351 -43.58 -27.74 15.85
N ALA A 352 -43.47 -26.62 16.56
CA ALA A 352 -44.21 -26.37 17.80
C ALA A 352 -45.73 -26.26 17.55
N LEU A 353 -46.16 -25.48 16.55
CA LEU A 353 -47.58 -25.29 16.19
C LEU A 353 -48.25 -26.58 15.72
N ALA A 354 -47.58 -27.38 14.89
CA ALA A 354 -48.07 -28.68 14.45
C ALA A 354 -48.27 -29.65 15.61
N THR A 355 -47.57 -29.43 16.74
CA THR A 355 -47.73 -30.21 17.96
C THR A 355 -48.94 -29.72 18.78
N SER A 356 -49.19 -28.41 18.85
CA SER A 356 -50.30 -27.82 19.62
C SER A 356 -51.66 -27.84 18.91
N PHE A 357 -51.72 -27.58 17.61
CA PHE A 357 -52.98 -27.66 16.84
C PHE A 357 -53.50 -29.10 16.72
N ALA A 358 -52.60 -30.07 16.60
CA ALA A 358 -52.96 -31.49 16.58
C ALA A 358 -53.56 -31.99 17.91
N THR A 359 -53.33 -31.28 19.02
CA THR A 359 -53.95 -31.58 20.32
C THR A 359 -55.29 -30.87 20.54
N ALA A 360 -55.60 -29.82 19.77
CA ALA A 360 -56.74 -28.93 20.05
C ALA A 360 -57.98 -29.13 19.15
N VAL A 361 -57.84 -29.75 17.97
CA VAL A 361 -58.97 -29.95 17.03
C VAL A 361 -59.11 -31.44 16.65
N PRO A 362 -60.05 -32.20 17.26
CA PRO A 362 -60.19 -33.64 17.03
C PRO A 362 -60.80 -34.03 15.67
N ILE A 363 -61.33 -33.07 14.90
CA ILE A 363 -62.22 -33.36 13.76
C ILE A 363 -61.44 -33.68 12.48
N ALA A 364 -60.14 -33.37 12.41
CA ALA A 364 -59.27 -33.73 11.29
C ALA A 364 -57.99 -34.40 11.83
N GLY A 365 -58.10 -35.65 12.28
CA GLY A 365 -57.06 -36.45 12.94
C GLY A 365 -55.84 -36.83 12.08
N LYS A 366 -55.22 -35.87 11.38
CA LYS A 366 -53.90 -36.06 10.76
C LYS A 366 -52.83 -35.53 11.70
N ILE A 367 -52.33 -36.42 12.55
CA ILE A 367 -51.10 -36.18 13.31
C ILE A 367 -49.96 -36.12 12.30
N VAL A 368 -49.29 -34.97 12.19
CA VAL A 368 -48.05 -34.87 11.42
C VAL A 368 -47.06 -35.86 12.02
N ALA A 369 -46.59 -36.83 11.23
CA ALA A 369 -45.71 -37.90 11.71
C ALA A 369 -44.41 -37.32 12.27
N LEU A 370 -43.87 -38.01 13.29
CA LEU A 370 -42.69 -37.57 14.04
C LEU A 370 -41.47 -37.35 13.13
N GLU A 371 -41.33 -38.18 12.10
CA GLU A 371 -40.26 -38.10 11.09
C GLU A 371 -40.20 -36.76 10.36
N TYR A 372 -41.35 -36.19 9.98
CA TYR A 372 -41.40 -34.87 9.34
C TYR A 372 -41.04 -33.76 10.32
N ARG A 373 -41.46 -33.86 11.59
CA ARG A 373 -41.10 -32.88 12.62
C ARG A 373 -39.60 -32.91 12.90
N ALA A 374 -39.02 -34.10 13.05
CA ALA A 374 -37.58 -34.29 13.23
C ALA A 374 -36.79 -33.75 12.03
N LEU A 375 -37.26 -33.99 10.81
CA LEU A 375 -36.66 -33.43 9.59
C LEU A 375 -36.66 -31.90 9.58
N PHE A 376 -37.79 -31.25 9.89
CA PHE A 376 -37.87 -29.79 9.93
C PHE A 376 -37.00 -29.16 11.02
N ILE A 377 -36.92 -29.80 12.20
CA ILE A 377 -35.98 -29.42 13.25
C ILE A 377 -34.53 -29.56 12.75
N GLY A 378 -34.19 -30.67 12.09
CA GLY A 378 -32.87 -30.89 11.51
C GLY A 378 -32.49 -29.82 10.48
N ILE A 379 -33.40 -29.48 9.57
CA ILE A 379 -33.20 -28.40 8.60
C ILE A 379 -33.05 -27.05 9.31
N GLY A 380 -33.88 -26.76 10.31
CA GLY A 380 -33.79 -25.54 11.11
C GLY A 380 -32.43 -25.40 11.79
N VAL A 381 -31.91 -26.46 12.42
CA VAL A 381 -30.57 -26.49 13.01
C VAL A 381 -29.49 -26.22 11.96
N LEU A 382 -29.56 -26.88 10.79
CA LEU A 382 -28.58 -26.65 9.71
C LEU A 382 -28.61 -25.21 9.20
N CYS A 383 -29.79 -24.62 9.01
CA CYS A 383 -29.96 -23.22 8.64
C CYS A 383 -29.40 -22.27 9.71
N SER A 384 -29.65 -22.54 10.99
CA SER A 384 -29.10 -21.76 12.10
C SER A 384 -27.57 -21.87 12.19
N MET A 385 -27.01 -23.07 12.00
CA MET A 385 -25.55 -23.27 11.97
C MET A 385 -24.91 -22.55 10.78
N TYR A 386 -25.53 -22.61 9.60
CA TYR A 386 -25.07 -21.90 8.42
C TYR A 386 -25.12 -20.38 8.60
N ALA A 387 -26.20 -19.85 9.17
CA ALA A 387 -26.31 -18.43 9.46
C ALA A 387 -25.34 -17.98 10.55
N TYR A 388 -25.17 -18.77 11.61
CA TYR A 388 -24.15 -18.52 12.64
C TYR A 388 -22.76 -18.48 12.02
N TYR A 389 -22.42 -19.39 11.10
CA TYR A 389 -21.14 -19.35 10.39
C TYR A 389 -20.96 -18.07 9.56
N LEU A 390 -21.97 -17.66 8.79
CA LEU A 390 -21.93 -16.43 8.00
C LEU A 390 -21.82 -15.17 8.87
N TRP A 391 -22.28 -15.24 10.12
CA TRP A 391 -22.27 -14.10 11.03
C TRP A 391 -21.10 -14.09 12.01
N SER A 392 -20.58 -15.26 12.38
CA SER A 392 -19.65 -15.45 13.49
C SER A 392 -18.28 -14.84 13.19
N ASP A 393 -17.94 -13.87 14.03
CA ASP A 393 -16.63 -13.20 14.08
C ASP A 393 -15.55 -14.07 14.76
N ASP A 394 -15.86 -15.31 15.16
CA ASP A 394 -14.93 -16.11 15.98
C ASP A 394 -13.66 -16.47 15.21
N VAL A 395 -12.58 -15.78 15.60
CA VAL A 395 -11.18 -16.08 15.34
C VAL A 395 -10.77 -17.40 16.00
N ALA A 396 -11.46 -17.83 17.07
CA ALA A 396 -11.13 -19.02 17.84
C ALA A 396 -11.21 -20.33 17.03
N LEU A 397 -12.14 -20.43 16.08
CA LEU A 397 -12.26 -21.59 15.20
C LEU A 397 -11.08 -21.74 14.22
N ASP A 398 -10.38 -20.65 13.92
CA ASP A 398 -9.22 -20.67 13.01
C ASP A 398 -7.94 -21.10 13.74
N LYS A 399 -7.83 -20.82 15.06
CA LYS A 399 -6.69 -21.26 15.88
C LYS A 399 -6.59 -22.78 15.99
N VAL A 400 -7.72 -23.48 16.04
CA VAL A 400 -7.77 -24.96 16.11
C VAL A 400 -7.41 -25.61 14.77
N ARG A 401 -7.50 -24.87 13.65
CA ARG A 401 -7.14 -25.38 12.30
C ARG A 401 -5.69 -25.13 11.91
N ARG A 402 -4.95 -24.31 12.68
CA ARG A 402 -3.55 -23.94 12.40
C ARG A 402 -2.53 -24.77 13.21
N THR A 403 -2.98 -25.54 14.20
CA THR A 403 -2.23 -26.64 14.84
C THR A 403 -2.55 -27.94 14.14
#